data_AF-A0A2U3V400-F1
#
_entry.id   AF-A0A2U3V400-F1
#
_cell.length_a   1.000
_cell.length_b   1.000
_cell.length_c   1.000
_cell.angle_alpha   90.00
_cell.angle_beta   90.00
_cell.angle_gamma   90.00
#
_symmetry.space_group_name_H-M   'P 1'
#
loop_
_entity.id
_entity.type
_entity.pdbx_description
1 polymer ?
#
loop_
_entity_poly.entity_id
_entity_poly.type
_entity_poly.pdbx_seq_one_letter_code
_entity_poly.pdbx_strand_id
1 'polypeptide(L)'
;MTDSEFGYIHMLAQDYLKYVLQIPQPGSGPSKTSRVLQDVAFSVQNEVEKNLKPCLDNIDVVSIDTARTIFNQVMEREFEDGIVNWGRIVTIFAFEGILIKKLLGRRIAPDVDTYKEISYFVAEFITKNTGEWIRQNGGWENGFVKKFEPKSGWLTFLEVTGKICEILCLLKQYY
;
A
#
# COMPACT_ATOMS: atom_id res chain seq x y z
N MET A 1 -11.54 -18.80 -3.46
CA MET A 1 -11.50 -17.32 -3.53
C MET A 1 -12.94 -16.86 -3.35
N THR A 2 -13.24 -16.16 -2.26
CA THR A 2 -14.62 -15.71 -2.00
C THR A 2 -14.72 -14.22 -2.35
N ASP A 3 -15.81 -13.81 -2.99
CA ASP A 3 -16.06 -12.38 -3.35
C ASP A 3 -15.97 -11.45 -2.12
N SER A 4 -16.18 -12.01 -0.92
CA SER A 4 -16.01 -11.32 0.35
C SER A 4 -14.56 -10.94 0.69
N GLU A 5 -13.57 -11.74 0.30
CA GLU A 5 -12.15 -11.46 0.58
C GLU A 5 -11.67 -10.26 -0.25
N PHE A 6 -11.97 -10.27 -1.55
CA PHE A 6 -11.66 -9.14 -2.44
C PHE A 6 -12.35 -7.87 -1.96
N GLY A 7 -13.65 -7.93 -1.63
CA GLY A 7 -14.40 -6.77 -1.15
C GLY A 7 -13.80 -6.13 0.10
N TYR A 8 -13.33 -6.95 1.05
CA TYR A 8 -12.69 -6.45 2.27
C TYR A 8 -11.32 -5.80 1.99
N ILE A 9 -10.49 -6.43 1.16
CA ILE A 9 -9.18 -5.88 0.77
C ILE A 9 -9.35 -4.57 -0.01
N HIS A 10 -10.30 -4.53 -0.94
CA HIS A 10 -10.62 -3.34 -1.71
C HIS A 10 -11.06 -2.18 -0.83
N MET A 11 -11.90 -2.42 0.18
CA MET A 11 -12.26 -1.42 1.19
C MET A 11 -11.02 -0.89 1.94
N LEU A 12 -10.09 -1.76 2.35
CA LEU A 12 -8.86 -1.32 3.04
C LEU A 12 -7.99 -0.41 2.17
N ALA A 13 -7.80 -0.76 0.89
CA ALA A 13 -7.06 0.05 -0.07
C ALA A 13 -7.75 1.41 -0.31
N GLN A 14 -9.07 1.40 -0.51
CA GLN A 14 -9.84 2.63 -0.64
C GLN A 14 -9.75 3.53 0.61
N ASP A 15 -9.85 2.95 1.80
CA ASP A 15 -9.74 3.67 3.06
C ASP A 15 -8.36 4.30 3.24
N TYR A 16 -7.29 3.61 2.82
CA TYR A 16 -5.94 4.13 2.88
C TYR A 16 -5.74 5.30 1.91
N LEU A 17 -6.17 5.16 0.65
CA LEU A 17 -6.06 6.25 -0.33
C LEU A 17 -6.86 7.49 0.08
N LYS A 18 -8.08 7.31 0.60
CA LYS A 18 -8.87 8.43 1.11
C LYS A 18 -8.20 9.11 2.30
N TYR A 19 -7.54 8.34 3.18
CA TYR A 19 -6.74 8.89 4.27
C TYR A 19 -5.55 9.71 3.74
N VAL A 20 -4.78 9.19 2.79
CA VAL A 20 -3.67 9.92 2.13
C VAL A 20 -4.14 11.21 1.46
N LEU A 21 -5.32 11.18 0.84
CA LEU A 21 -5.94 12.32 0.16
C LEU A 21 -6.72 13.26 1.08
N GLN A 22 -6.82 12.96 2.37
CA GLN A 22 -7.61 13.73 3.35
C GLN A 22 -9.08 13.90 2.92
N ILE A 23 -9.64 12.90 2.21
CA ILE A 23 -11.05 12.89 1.81
C ILE A 23 -11.90 12.50 3.03
N PRO A 24 -12.89 13.33 3.42
CA PRO A 24 -13.80 12.99 4.51
C PRO A 24 -14.56 11.70 4.22
N GLN A 25 -14.53 10.76 5.17
CA GLN A 25 -15.30 9.51 5.09
C GLN A 25 -16.67 9.73 5.75
N PRO A 26 -17.79 9.54 5.02
CA PRO A 26 -19.12 9.65 5.63
C PRO A 26 -19.39 8.47 6.58
N GLY A 27 -20.04 8.73 7.72
CA GLY A 27 -20.49 7.70 8.66
C GLY A 27 -19.62 7.53 9.92
N SER A 28 -19.51 6.30 10.44
CA SER A 28 -18.84 5.97 11.71
C SER A 28 -17.30 5.98 11.65
N GLY A 29 -16.71 6.43 10.55
CA GLY A 29 -15.26 6.42 10.31
C GLY A 29 -14.69 5.05 9.92
N PRO A 30 -13.37 4.96 9.70
CA PRO A 30 -12.68 3.75 9.24
C PRO A 30 -12.74 2.62 10.29
N SER A 31 -12.70 1.38 9.81
CA SER A 31 -12.66 0.19 10.67
C SER A 31 -11.43 0.20 11.59
N LYS A 32 -11.42 -0.65 12.64
CA LYS A 32 -10.22 -0.82 13.48
C LYS A 32 -9.01 -1.25 12.65
N THR A 33 -9.20 -2.21 11.74
CA THR A 33 -8.16 -2.67 10.82
C THR A 33 -7.65 -1.53 9.95
N SER A 34 -8.55 -0.75 9.34
CA SER A 34 -8.20 0.39 8.50
C SER A 34 -7.36 1.41 9.27
N ARG A 35 -7.69 1.72 10.53
CA ARG A 35 -6.91 2.65 11.37
C ARG A 35 -5.49 2.16 11.64
N VAL A 36 -5.34 0.91 12.08
CA VAL A 36 -4.01 0.31 12.33
C VAL A 36 -3.19 0.28 11.03
N LEU A 37 -3.83 -0.06 9.91
CA LEU A 37 -3.18 -0.06 8.60
C LEU A 37 -2.74 1.34 8.18
N GLN A 38 -3.61 2.35 8.33
CA GLN A 38 -3.30 3.75 8.03
C GLN A 38 -2.08 4.23 8.82
N ASP A 39 -2.02 3.98 10.14
CA ASP A 39 -0.91 4.41 10.98
C ASP A 39 0.43 3.81 10.50
N VAL A 40 0.47 2.51 10.27
CA VAL A 40 1.71 1.80 9.91
C VAL A 40 2.12 2.09 8.46
N ALA A 41 1.18 2.00 7.50
CA ALA A 41 1.46 2.24 6.10
C ALA A 41 1.85 3.70 5.83
N PHE A 42 1.24 4.66 6.52
CA PHE A 42 1.62 6.07 6.39
C PHE A 42 3.03 6.34 6.94
N SER A 43 3.40 5.71 8.06
CA SER A 43 4.78 5.78 8.57
C SER A 43 5.78 5.22 7.56
N VAL A 44 5.47 4.07 6.94
CA VAL A 44 6.31 3.46 5.90
C VAL A 44 6.39 4.36 4.67
N GLN A 45 5.25 4.89 4.21
CA GLN A 45 5.18 5.79 3.06
C GLN A 45 6.07 7.02 3.26
N ASN A 46 5.99 7.69 4.42
CA ASN A 46 6.80 8.88 4.69
C ASN A 46 8.31 8.56 4.66
N GLU A 47 8.70 7.40 5.21
CA GLU A 47 10.10 6.97 5.21
C GLU A 47 10.59 6.65 3.80
N VAL A 48 9.75 5.99 2.98
CA VAL A 48 10.04 5.71 1.57
C VAL A 48 10.18 7.02 0.78
N GLU A 49 9.21 7.92 0.91
CA GLU A 49 9.22 9.22 0.22
C GLU A 49 10.46 10.05 0.60
N LYS A 50 10.88 10.02 1.87
CA LYS A 50 12.06 10.74 2.36
C LYS A 50 13.37 10.13 1.84
N ASN A 51 13.58 8.83 2.02
CA ASN A 51 14.85 8.19 1.71
C ASN A 51 15.08 7.99 0.21
N LEU A 52 14.00 7.97 -0.56
CA LEU A 52 14.04 7.59 -1.97
C LEU A 52 13.52 8.69 -2.87
N LYS A 53 13.39 9.90 -2.32
CA LYS A 53 13.02 11.10 -3.06
C LYS A 53 13.73 11.21 -4.42
N PRO A 54 15.07 11.04 -4.54
CA PRO A 54 15.74 11.17 -5.83
C PRO A 54 15.26 10.14 -6.88
N CYS A 55 14.94 8.92 -6.43
CA CYS A 55 14.41 7.88 -7.31
C CYS A 55 12.95 8.17 -7.69
N LEU A 56 12.13 8.56 -6.72
CA LEU A 56 10.71 8.85 -6.93
C LEU A 56 10.50 10.08 -7.81
N ASP A 57 11.41 11.07 -7.77
CA ASP A 57 11.34 12.27 -8.61
C ASP A 57 11.45 11.93 -10.11
N ASN A 58 12.14 10.84 -10.47
CA ASN A 58 12.30 10.36 -11.86
C ASN A 58 11.13 9.52 -12.37
N ILE A 59 10.24 9.06 -11.47
CA ILE A 59 9.06 8.30 -11.88
C ILE A 59 7.99 9.27 -12.36
N ASP A 60 7.50 9.10 -13.59
CA ASP A 60 6.40 9.89 -14.12
C ASP A 60 5.09 9.09 -14.12
N VAL A 61 4.14 9.51 -13.29
CA VAL A 61 2.83 8.86 -13.13
C VAL A 61 1.76 9.76 -13.75
N VAL A 62 1.53 9.62 -15.06
CA VAL A 62 0.67 10.52 -15.84
C VAL A 62 -0.78 10.04 -16.00
N SER A 63 -1.01 8.73 -15.88
CA SER A 63 -2.32 8.10 -16.05
C SER A 63 -2.53 6.93 -15.08
N ILE A 64 -3.76 6.44 -15.00
CA ILE A 64 -4.10 5.20 -14.26
C ILE A 64 -3.34 4.00 -14.85
N ASP A 65 -3.21 3.92 -16.17
CA ASP A 65 -2.48 2.83 -16.83
C ASP A 65 -1.01 2.86 -16.46
N THR A 66 -0.37 4.04 -16.49
CA THR A 66 1.04 4.18 -16.07
C THR A 66 1.20 3.84 -14.58
N ALA A 67 0.27 4.26 -13.71
CA ALA A 67 0.28 3.89 -12.30
C ALA A 67 0.19 2.37 -12.10
N ARG A 68 -0.72 1.70 -12.82
CA ARG A 68 -0.89 0.24 -12.79
C ARG A 68 0.36 -0.49 -13.30
N THR A 69 0.97 -0.03 -14.39
CA THR A 69 2.20 -0.61 -14.93
C THR A 69 3.35 -0.51 -13.92
N ILE A 70 3.57 0.68 -13.34
CA ILE A 70 4.61 0.89 -12.34
C ILE A 70 4.34 0.04 -11.09
N PHE A 71 3.08 0.01 -10.62
CA PHE A 71 2.67 -0.84 -9.51
C PHE A 71 3.02 -2.30 -9.75
N ASN A 72 2.58 -2.88 -10.86
CA ASN A 72 2.84 -4.29 -11.16
C ASN A 72 4.35 -4.58 -11.26
N GLN A 73 5.13 -3.72 -11.93
CA GLN A 73 6.58 -3.91 -12.05
C GLN A 73 7.29 -3.88 -10.69
N VAL A 74 6.93 -2.96 -9.80
CA VAL A 74 7.53 -2.87 -8.46
C VAL A 74 7.11 -4.07 -7.61
N MET A 75 5.83 -4.45 -7.64
CA MET A 75 5.30 -5.54 -6.82
C MET A 75 5.76 -6.92 -7.30
N GLU A 76 5.91 -7.13 -8.62
CA GLU A 76 6.48 -8.36 -9.16
C GLU A 76 7.91 -8.57 -8.66
N ARG A 77 8.70 -7.49 -8.59
CA ARG A 77 10.06 -7.52 -8.05
C ARG A 77 10.10 -7.70 -6.55
N GLU A 78 9.26 -6.99 -5.80
CA GLU A 78 9.22 -7.08 -4.35
C GLU A 78 8.90 -8.50 -3.84
N PHE A 79 8.09 -9.24 -4.61
CA PHE A 79 7.65 -10.59 -4.27
C PHE A 79 8.31 -11.69 -5.13
N GLU A 80 9.38 -11.37 -5.87
CA GLU A 80 10.04 -12.33 -6.79
C GLU A 80 10.69 -13.52 -6.06
N ASP A 81 11.06 -13.34 -4.79
CA ASP A 81 11.63 -14.39 -3.93
C ASP A 81 10.56 -15.33 -3.32
N GLY A 82 9.27 -15.08 -3.58
CA GLY A 82 8.15 -15.85 -3.04
C GLY A 82 7.85 -15.64 -1.56
N ILE A 83 8.54 -14.71 -0.88
CA ILE A 83 8.37 -14.48 0.56
C ILE A 83 7.24 -13.47 0.79
N VAL A 84 6.15 -13.91 1.41
CA VAL A 84 5.06 -13.05 1.87
C VAL A 84 5.12 -12.89 3.39
N ASN A 85 4.97 -11.65 3.86
CA ASN A 85 4.81 -11.32 5.28
C ASN A 85 4.06 -10.00 5.43
N TRP A 86 3.54 -9.72 6.63
CA TRP A 86 2.78 -8.49 6.87
C TRP A 86 3.55 -7.19 6.59
N GLY A 87 4.86 -7.15 6.81
CA GLY A 87 5.69 -5.98 6.50
C GLY A 87 5.69 -5.66 5.00
N ARG A 88 5.82 -6.69 4.16
CA ARG A 88 5.69 -6.57 2.69
C ARG A 88 4.26 -6.31 2.23
N ILE A 89 3.24 -6.73 2.98
CA ILE A 89 1.87 -6.37 2.64
C ILE A 89 1.64 -4.88 2.91
N VAL A 90 2.20 -4.34 4.00
CA VAL A 90 2.13 -2.91 4.34
C VAL A 90 2.78 -2.02 3.27
N THR A 91 3.91 -2.45 2.69
CA THR A 91 4.59 -1.68 1.63
C THR A 91 3.75 -1.56 0.36
N ILE A 92 2.87 -2.53 0.06
CA ILE A 92 1.88 -2.41 -1.03
C ILE A 92 0.98 -1.18 -0.81
N PHE A 93 0.42 -1.03 0.39
CA PHE A 93 -0.42 0.13 0.75
C PHE A 93 0.39 1.44 0.73
N ALA A 94 1.58 1.43 1.32
CA ALA A 94 2.45 2.61 1.28
C ALA A 94 2.74 3.05 -0.17
N PHE A 95 2.95 2.10 -1.08
CA PHE A 95 3.25 2.39 -2.48
C PHE A 95 2.05 2.92 -3.26
N GLU A 96 0.82 2.41 -3.05
CA GLU A 96 -0.36 3.01 -3.67
C GLU A 96 -0.57 4.47 -3.22
N GLY A 97 -0.22 4.79 -1.97
CA GLY A 97 -0.25 6.15 -1.43
C GLY A 97 0.75 7.08 -2.13
N ILE A 98 1.91 6.56 -2.54
CA ILE A 98 2.89 7.31 -3.35
C ILE A 98 2.34 7.51 -4.76
N LEU A 99 1.79 6.47 -5.38
CA LEU A 99 1.23 6.52 -6.73
C LEU A 99 0.11 7.56 -6.85
N ILE A 100 -0.84 7.59 -5.91
CA ILE A 100 -1.94 8.56 -5.94
C ILE A 100 -1.45 10.00 -5.76
N LYS A 101 -0.47 10.24 -4.87
CA LYS A 101 0.12 11.58 -4.69
C LYS A 101 0.83 12.06 -5.95
N LYS A 102 1.56 11.17 -6.62
CA LYS A 102 2.24 11.51 -7.88
C LYS A 102 1.26 11.77 -9.02
N LEU A 103 0.22 10.94 -9.14
CA LEU A 103 -0.80 11.10 -10.17
C LEU A 103 -1.62 12.38 -10.00
N LEU A 104 -1.97 12.75 -8.76
CA LEU A 104 -2.77 13.94 -8.48
C LEU A 104 -1.96 15.24 -8.37
N GLY A 105 -0.70 15.18 -7.91
CA GLY A 105 0.18 16.35 -7.85
C GLY A 105 0.46 17.01 -9.20
N ARG A 106 0.08 16.35 -10.31
CA ARG A 106 0.17 16.85 -11.68
C ARG A 106 -1.15 17.35 -12.26
N ARG A 107 -2.31 17.08 -11.62
CA ARG A 107 -3.64 17.39 -12.18
C ARG A 107 -4.23 18.67 -11.60
N ILE A 108 -4.77 19.52 -12.47
CA ILE A 108 -5.47 20.77 -12.10
C ILE A 108 -6.86 20.46 -11.51
N ALA A 109 -7.47 19.34 -11.90
CA ALA A 109 -8.71 18.81 -11.33
C ALA A 109 -8.56 17.28 -11.12
N PRO A 110 -8.53 16.78 -9.88
CA PRO A 110 -8.57 15.35 -9.60
C PRO A 110 -9.90 14.78 -10.12
N ASP A 111 -9.84 13.74 -10.94
CA ASP A 111 -11.02 12.90 -11.16
C ASP A 111 -11.30 12.17 -9.84
N VAL A 112 -12.50 12.39 -9.30
CA VAL A 112 -12.94 11.83 -8.01
C VAL A 112 -12.88 10.30 -8.00
N ASP A 113 -12.87 9.66 -9.17
CA ASP A 113 -12.81 8.20 -9.27
C ASP A 113 -11.38 7.63 -9.35
N THR A 114 -10.35 8.47 -9.42
CA THR A 114 -8.94 8.04 -9.55
C THR A 114 -8.53 7.07 -8.42
N TYR A 115 -8.89 7.35 -7.17
CA TYR A 115 -8.52 6.48 -6.04
C TYR A 115 -9.24 5.13 -6.09
N LYS A 116 -10.42 5.04 -6.74
CA LYS A 116 -11.17 3.79 -6.86
C LYS A 116 -10.48 2.82 -7.84
N GLU A 117 -9.97 3.36 -8.93
CA GLU A 117 -9.23 2.58 -9.92
C GLU A 117 -7.90 2.06 -9.35
N ILE A 118 -7.18 2.90 -8.58
CA ILE A 118 -5.94 2.47 -7.92
C ILE A 118 -6.22 1.38 -6.89
N SER A 119 -7.17 1.60 -5.99
CA SER A 119 -7.50 0.60 -4.98
C SER A 119 -7.95 -0.73 -5.58
N TYR A 120 -8.59 -0.71 -6.74
CA TYR A 120 -9.07 -1.91 -7.41
C TYR A 120 -7.90 -2.82 -7.83
N PHE A 121 -6.95 -2.32 -8.61
CA PHE A 121 -5.83 -3.15 -9.07
C PHE A 121 -4.88 -3.54 -7.92
N VAL A 122 -4.81 -2.72 -6.87
CA VAL A 122 -4.08 -3.06 -5.64
C VAL A 122 -4.75 -4.24 -4.95
N ALA A 123 -6.08 -4.20 -4.81
CA ALA A 123 -6.84 -5.31 -4.23
C ALA A 123 -6.75 -6.59 -5.07
N GLU A 124 -6.73 -6.49 -6.40
CA GLU A 124 -6.50 -7.63 -7.28
C GLU A 124 -5.15 -8.28 -6.99
N PHE A 125 -4.09 -7.48 -6.90
CA PHE A 125 -2.75 -7.99 -6.59
C PHE A 125 -2.68 -8.66 -5.22
N ILE A 126 -3.18 -8.00 -4.17
CA ILE A 126 -3.15 -8.54 -2.81
C ILE A 126 -3.94 -9.85 -2.75
N THR A 127 -5.15 -9.87 -3.31
CA THR A 127 -6.01 -11.06 -3.28
C THR A 127 -5.37 -12.22 -4.02
N LYS A 128 -4.80 -11.96 -5.22
CA LYS A 128 -4.18 -12.99 -6.06
C LYS A 128 -2.88 -13.53 -5.47
N ASN A 129 -2.00 -12.66 -4.99
CA ASN A 129 -0.62 -13.04 -4.67
C ASN A 129 -0.38 -13.27 -3.17
N THR A 130 -1.19 -12.68 -2.30
CA THR A 130 -0.99 -12.73 -0.83
C THR A 130 -2.19 -13.27 -0.07
N GLY A 131 -3.36 -13.40 -0.71
CA GLY A 131 -4.62 -13.77 -0.05
C GLY A 131 -4.56 -15.09 0.72
N GLU A 132 -3.93 -16.12 0.13
CA GLU A 132 -3.77 -17.42 0.79
C GLU A 132 -2.88 -17.32 2.03
N TRP A 133 -1.76 -16.58 1.94
CA TRP A 133 -0.88 -16.35 3.08
C TRP A 133 -1.59 -15.56 4.19
N ILE A 134 -2.35 -14.52 3.83
CA ILE A 134 -3.17 -13.72 4.76
C ILE A 134 -4.10 -14.66 5.55
N ARG A 135 -4.82 -15.54 4.85
CA ARG A 135 -5.76 -16.48 5.47
C ARG A 135 -5.06 -17.46 6.42
N GLN A 136 -3.94 -18.02 6.00
CA GLN A 136 -3.15 -18.95 6.82
C GLN A 136 -2.53 -18.27 8.06
N ASN A 137 -2.33 -16.96 8.03
CA ASN A 137 -1.71 -16.18 9.11
C ASN A 137 -2.72 -15.37 9.94
N GLY A 138 -3.96 -15.86 10.06
CA GLY A 138 -4.98 -15.30 10.95
C GLY A 138 -5.78 -14.13 10.37
N GLY A 139 -5.60 -13.82 9.09
CA GLY A 139 -6.31 -12.75 8.41
C GLY A 139 -6.00 -11.36 8.98
N TRP A 140 -6.83 -10.39 8.62
CA TRP A 140 -6.63 -9.00 9.02
C TRP A 140 -6.87 -8.76 10.52
N GLU A 141 -7.88 -9.39 11.11
CA GLU A 141 -8.22 -9.14 12.52
C GLU A 141 -7.35 -9.93 13.50
N ASN A 142 -7.16 -11.24 13.28
CA ASN A 142 -6.41 -12.09 14.21
C ASN A 142 -4.91 -12.19 13.85
N GLY A 143 -4.52 -11.80 12.65
CA GLY A 143 -3.13 -11.72 12.19
C GLY A 143 -2.60 -10.28 12.25
N PHE A 144 -3.02 -9.46 11.28
CA PHE A 144 -2.47 -8.10 11.09
C PHE A 144 -2.69 -7.21 12.31
N VAL A 145 -3.94 -7.00 12.74
CA VAL A 145 -4.25 -6.14 13.89
C VAL A 145 -3.54 -6.64 15.15
N LYS A 146 -3.51 -7.95 15.42
CA LYS A 146 -2.78 -8.47 16.59
C LYS A 146 -1.28 -8.21 16.56
N LYS A 147 -0.66 -8.16 15.37
CA LYS A 147 0.78 -7.88 15.22
C LYS A 147 1.09 -6.38 15.32
N PHE A 148 0.24 -5.51 14.76
CA PHE A 148 0.54 -4.09 14.61
C PHE A 148 -0.24 -3.16 15.54
N GLU A 149 -1.29 -3.63 16.20
CA GLU A 149 -1.97 -2.86 17.23
C GLU A 149 -0.96 -2.52 18.36
N PRO A 150 -0.89 -1.26 18.80
CA PRO A 150 0.10 -0.85 19.77
C PRO A 150 0.00 -1.65 21.08
N LYS A 151 1.04 -2.43 21.41
CA LYS A 151 1.29 -2.86 22.79
C LYS A 151 2.15 -1.83 23.56
N SER A 152 2.99 -1.09 22.82
CA SER A 152 3.81 0.06 23.26
C SER A 152 4.62 0.60 22.06
N GLY A 153 4.01 1.53 21.32
CA GLY A 153 4.54 2.67 20.54
C GLY A 153 5.73 2.62 19.56
N TRP A 154 6.74 1.74 19.65
CA TRP A 154 8.02 2.00 18.92
C TRP A 154 8.71 0.79 18.28
N LEU A 155 8.38 -0.44 18.67
CA LEU A 155 9.15 -1.64 18.26
C LEU A 155 8.75 -2.23 16.90
N THR A 156 7.58 -1.90 16.35
CA THR A 156 7.10 -2.39 15.04
C THR A 156 7.79 -1.74 13.84
N PHE A 157 8.48 -0.61 14.04
CA PHE A 157 9.10 0.21 12.99
C PHE A 157 10.39 -0.40 12.40
N LEU A 158 11.20 -1.11 13.21
CA LEU A 158 12.50 -1.66 12.79
C LEU A 158 12.39 -2.95 11.97
N GLU A 159 11.32 -3.73 12.14
CA GLU A 159 11.14 -4.99 11.39
C GLU A 159 10.74 -4.76 9.92
N VAL A 160 10.07 -3.65 9.61
CA VAL A 160 9.56 -3.34 8.27
C VAL A 160 10.60 -2.59 7.42
N THR A 161 11.39 -1.71 8.04
CA THR A 161 12.34 -0.83 7.35
C THR A 161 13.56 -1.55 6.79
N GLY A 162 14.01 -2.64 7.43
CA GLY A 162 15.15 -3.43 6.95
C GLY A 162 14.99 -4.02 5.55
N LYS A 163 13.75 -4.18 5.03
CA LYS A 163 13.47 -4.76 3.71
C LYS A 163 13.19 -3.72 2.61
N ILE A 164 12.83 -2.48 2.97
CA ILE A 164 12.54 -1.41 2.01
C ILE A 164 13.79 -1.01 1.21
N CYS A 165 14.98 -1.13 1.82
CA CYS A 165 16.26 -0.81 1.17
C CYS A 165 16.55 -1.69 -0.07
N GLU A 166 16.03 -2.92 -0.15
CA GLU A 166 16.29 -3.79 -1.31
C GLU A 166 15.38 -3.44 -2.50
N ILE A 167 14.12 -3.04 -2.24
CA ILE A 167 13.08 -2.85 -3.27
C ILE A 167 13.41 -1.69 -4.24
N LEU A 168 14.11 -0.65 -3.79
CA LEU A 168 14.42 0.51 -4.66
C LEU A 168 15.86 0.55 -5.19
N CYS A 169 16.73 -0.38 -4.77
CA CYS A 169 17.97 -0.64 -5.49
C CYS A 169 17.70 -1.15 -6.93
N LEU A 170 16.51 -1.69 -7.20
CA LEU A 170 16.10 -2.19 -8.51
C LEU A 170 15.63 -1.09 -9.48
N LEU A 171 15.09 0.03 -9.01
CA LEU A 171 14.71 1.15 -9.88
C LEU A 171 15.91 1.90 -10.45
N LYS A 172 17.10 1.78 -9.83
CA LYS A 172 18.38 2.23 -10.42
C LYS A 172 18.79 1.47 -11.68
N GLN A 173 18.20 0.31 -11.98
CA GLN A 173 18.57 -0.46 -13.18
C GLN A 173 17.84 0.02 -14.45
N TYR A 174 16.89 0.96 -14.32
CA TYR A 174 16.09 1.46 -15.44
C TYR A 174 16.16 2.98 -15.62
N TYR A 175 16.92 3.71 -14.79
CA TYR A 175 17.23 5.14 -14.93
C TYR A 175 18.66 5.47 -14.50
#